data_AF-A0A254SCL9-F1
#
_entry.id   AF-A0A254SCL9-F1
#
_cell.length_a   1.000
_cell.length_b   1.000
_cell.length_c   1.000
_cell.angle_alpha   90.00
_cell.angle_beta   90.00
_cell.angle_gamma   90.00
#
_symmetry.space_group_name_H-M   'P 1'
#
loop_
_entity.id
_entity.type
_entity.pdbx_description
1 polymer ?
#
loop_
_entity_poly.entity_id
_entity_poly.type
_entity_poly.pdbx_seq_one_letter_code
_entity_poly.pdbx_strand_id
1 'polypeptide(L)'
;MGGMRLSRACVALFFAFAANAFANDVVATASNGATVILHDNGRWEYHQNNSKIRDVRESAIPEDARFNVMVEYERPEQVRKNLRLAMEAAYATEEEIRDSLRTVPKGGYIYFQVKTSQIKKGMPRKLTYSLYDGSKKPIFTKTAYDTEAVPSEQRGVSNLLVVPVYGHPKSNVMLARVQTRDGMETLDIDIPVR
;
A
#
# COMPACT_ATOMS: atom_id res chain seq x y z
N MET A 1 -34.51 59.25 -27.09
CA MET A 1 -35.55 58.25 -27.41
C MET A 1 -34.83 56.92 -27.55
N GLY A 2 -34.66 56.15 -26.48
CA GLY A 2 -35.54 55.06 -26.03
C GLY A 2 -34.67 53.79 -26.08
N GLY A 3 -34.38 53.02 -25.03
CA GLY A 3 -35.15 52.74 -23.83
C GLY A 3 -35.64 51.29 -23.91
N MET A 4 -34.76 50.31 -23.70
CA MET A 4 -35.17 48.94 -23.39
C MET A 4 -34.36 48.42 -22.21
N ARG A 5 -35.04 48.38 -21.06
CA ARG A 5 -34.63 47.71 -19.83
C ARG A 5 -34.73 46.21 -20.06
N LEU A 6 -33.60 45.50 -20.11
CA LEU A 6 -33.59 44.06 -19.89
C LEU A 6 -33.52 43.79 -18.39
N SER A 7 -34.51 43.04 -17.92
CA SER A 7 -34.79 42.75 -16.52
C SER A 7 -33.68 41.90 -15.90
N ARG A 8 -33.48 42.10 -14.59
CA ARG A 8 -32.56 41.33 -13.74
C ARG A 8 -32.89 39.83 -13.61
N ALA A 9 -33.85 39.32 -14.37
CA ALA A 9 -34.28 37.91 -14.36
C ALA A 9 -33.57 37.02 -15.40
N CYS A 10 -32.90 37.60 -16.40
CA CYS A 10 -32.15 36.81 -17.40
C CYS A 10 -30.71 36.48 -17.00
N VAL A 11 -30.19 37.09 -15.92
CA VAL A 11 -28.82 36.85 -15.43
C VAL A 11 -28.75 35.62 -14.52
N ALA A 12 -29.88 35.13 -14.00
CA ALA A 12 -29.93 34.02 -13.05
C ALA A 12 -30.35 32.67 -13.66
N LEU A 13 -30.87 32.64 -14.90
CA LEU A 13 -31.34 31.40 -15.54
C LEU A 13 -30.38 30.79 -16.59
N PHE A 14 -29.28 31.47 -16.90
CA PHE A 14 -28.20 30.90 -17.73
C PHE A 14 -27.13 30.16 -16.90
N PHE A 15 -27.38 29.95 -15.60
CA PHE A 15 -26.54 29.12 -14.73
C PHE A 15 -26.97 27.65 -14.66
N ALA A 16 -27.99 27.24 -15.40
CA ALA A 16 -28.41 25.84 -15.45
C ALA A 16 -28.97 25.52 -16.84
N PHE A 17 -28.13 24.93 -17.70
CA PHE A 17 -28.42 24.09 -18.87
C PHE A 17 -27.36 24.27 -19.97
N ALA A 18 -26.12 23.96 -19.63
CA ALA A 18 -25.12 23.54 -20.61
C ALA A 18 -24.16 22.54 -19.95
N ALA A 19 -24.72 21.49 -19.35
CA ALA A 19 -24.01 20.24 -19.20
C ALA A 19 -23.85 19.64 -20.60
N ASN A 20 -22.83 20.09 -21.33
CA ASN A 20 -22.29 19.43 -22.50
C ASN A 20 -20.78 19.30 -22.30
N ALA A 21 -20.42 18.15 -21.76
CA ALA A 21 -19.19 17.40 -22.00
C ALA A 21 -18.18 18.05 -22.97
N PHE A 22 -17.23 18.80 -22.43
CA PHE A 22 -15.89 18.95 -22.99
C PHE A 22 -14.91 19.00 -21.83
N ALA A 23 -14.05 17.99 -21.76
CA ALA A 23 -12.98 17.92 -20.77
C ALA A 23 -11.98 19.04 -21.07
N ASN A 24 -11.80 19.96 -20.13
CA ASN A 24 -10.87 21.07 -20.24
C ASN A 24 -9.81 20.94 -19.17
N ASP A 25 -8.55 21.09 -19.57
CA ASP A 25 -7.40 21.12 -18.69
C ASP A 25 -7.58 22.18 -17.59
N VAL A 26 -7.33 21.80 -16.34
CA VAL A 26 -7.44 22.67 -15.16
C VAL A 26 -6.07 23.26 -14.85
N VAL A 27 -5.92 24.58 -14.98
CA VAL A 27 -4.67 25.30 -14.70
C VAL A 27 -4.77 26.05 -13.38
N ALA A 28 -3.82 25.80 -12.47
CA ALA A 28 -3.69 26.51 -11.19
C ALA A 28 -2.29 27.14 -11.08
N THR A 29 -2.21 28.45 -10.82
CA THR A 29 -0.93 29.16 -10.63
C THR A 29 -0.81 29.64 -9.19
N ALA A 30 0.27 29.24 -8.52
CA ALA A 30 0.58 29.66 -7.16
C ALA A 30 1.33 31.01 -7.15
N SER A 31 1.26 31.73 -6.03
CA SER A 31 1.87 33.06 -5.85
C SER A 31 3.40 33.09 -5.97
N ASN A 32 4.05 31.93 -5.94
CA ASN A 32 5.48 31.74 -6.16
C ASN A 32 5.87 31.56 -7.66
N GLY A 33 4.92 31.75 -8.58
CA GLY A 33 5.13 31.63 -10.03
C GLY A 33 5.15 30.18 -10.53
N ALA A 34 4.75 29.22 -9.70
CA ALA A 34 4.60 27.83 -10.12
C ALA A 34 3.22 27.61 -10.76
N THR A 35 3.18 26.98 -11.93
CA THR A 35 1.92 26.64 -12.62
C THR A 35 1.74 25.13 -12.66
N VAL A 36 0.60 24.66 -12.17
CA VAL A 36 0.14 23.28 -12.28
C VAL A 36 -0.92 23.21 -13.37
N ILE A 37 -0.74 22.33 -14.35
CA ILE A 37 -1.75 22.03 -15.38
C ILE A 37 -2.20 20.60 -15.15
N LEU A 38 -3.47 20.35 -14.87
CA LEU A 38 -4.05 19.02 -14.80
C LEU A 38 -4.84 18.78 -16.09
N HIS A 39 -4.39 17.85 -16.91
CA HIS A 39 -5.05 17.46 -18.13
C HIS A 39 -6.23 16.53 -17.85
N ASP A 40 -7.14 16.49 -18.82
CA ASP A 40 -8.31 15.60 -18.83
C ASP A 40 -8.01 14.10 -18.63
N ASN A 41 -6.82 13.66 -19.06
CA ASN A 41 -6.34 12.28 -18.97
C ASN A 41 -5.61 11.96 -17.64
N GLY A 42 -5.64 12.88 -16.67
CA GLY A 42 -4.96 12.71 -15.38
C GLY A 42 -3.46 13.01 -15.39
N ARG A 43 -2.88 13.38 -16.55
CA ARG A 43 -1.53 13.96 -16.63
C ARG A 43 -1.53 15.28 -15.89
N TRP A 44 -0.51 15.55 -15.11
CA TRP A 44 -0.28 16.89 -14.58
C TRP A 44 1.11 17.40 -14.94
N GLU A 45 1.21 18.69 -15.20
CA GLU A 45 2.47 19.38 -15.46
C GLU A 45 2.71 20.38 -14.34
N TYR A 46 3.95 20.42 -13.84
CA TYR A 46 4.40 21.46 -12.92
C TYR A 46 5.49 22.28 -13.59
N HIS A 47 5.20 23.57 -13.76
CA HIS A 47 6.07 24.55 -14.36
C HIS A 47 6.62 25.44 -13.25
N GLN A 48 7.94 25.41 -13.05
CA GLN A 48 8.63 26.36 -12.17
C GLN A 48 9.78 26.99 -12.94
N ASN A 49 9.69 28.31 -13.13
CA ASN A 49 10.74 29.17 -13.69
C ASN A 49 11.45 28.60 -14.92
N ASN A 50 10.72 28.47 -16.04
CA ASN A 50 11.26 28.31 -17.41
C ASN A 50 12.33 27.20 -17.58
N SER A 51 12.36 26.22 -16.68
CA SER A 51 13.33 25.13 -16.66
C SER A 51 12.64 23.84 -17.08
N LYS A 52 13.33 23.09 -17.96
CA LYS A 52 12.79 22.01 -18.78
C LYS A 52 12.04 20.95 -17.96
N ILE A 53 10.87 20.60 -18.48
CA ILE A 53 9.91 19.59 -18.04
C ILE A 53 10.59 18.24 -17.82
N ARG A 54 10.36 17.62 -16.65
CA ARG A 54 10.55 16.18 -16.46
C ARG A 54 9.17 15.53 -16.48
N ASP A 55 8.81 14.95 -17.62
CA ASP A 55 7.61 14.13 -17.82
C ASP A 55 7.67 12.94 -16.83
N VAL A 56 6.93 13.02 -15.72
CA VAL A 56 6.86 11.90 -14.76
C VAL A 56 5.80 10.94 -15.27
N ARG A 57 6.16 10.13 -16.26
CA ARG A 57 5.41 8.93 -16.60
C ARG A 57 5.43 7.98 -15.40
N GLU A 58 4.41 7.14 -15.26
CA GLU A 58 4.42 6.01 -14.33
C GLU A 58 5.62 5.06 -14.60
N SER A 59 6.19 5.11 -15.82
CA SER A 59 7.44 4.45 -16.23
C SER A 59 8.73 5.20 -15.88
N ALA A 60 8.65 6.45 -15.40
CA ALA A 60 9.79 7.29 -15.01
C ALA A 60 10.09 7.24 -13.50
N ILE A 61 9.25 6.56 -12.72
CA ILE A 61 9.60 6.13 -11.35
C ILE A 61 10.70 5.09 -11.51
N PRO A 62 11.95 5.34 -11.05
CA PRO A 62 13.01 4.34 -11.08
C PRO A 62 12.47 3.03 -10.49
N GLU A 63 12.79 1.87 -11.06
CA GLU A 63 12.37 0.58 -10.47
C GLU A 63 12.74 0.49 -8.97
N ASP A 64 13.83 1.14 -8.60
CA ASP A 64 14.37 1.28 -7.25
C ASP A 64 13.53 2.17 -6.31
N ALA A 65 12.59 2.94 -6.84
CA ALA A 65 11.63 3.75 -6.10
C ALA A 65 10.25 3.08 -6.03
N ARG A 66 10.01 2.04 -6.84
CA ARG A 66 8.78 1.24 -6.74
C ARG A 66 8.84 0.35 -5.51
N PHE A 67 7.88 0.55 -4.62
CA PHE A 67 7.74 -0.23 -3.40
C PHE A 67 7.04 -1.56 -3.73
N ASN A 68 7.80 -2.64 -3.88
CA ASN A 68 7.27 -3.97 -4.23
C ASN A 68 7.35 -4.90 -3.02
N VAL A 69 6.24 -5.03 -2.30
CA VAL A 69 6.11 -5.96 -1.18
C VAL A 69 5.43 -7.23 -1.66
N MET A 70 6.05 -8.36 -1.38
CA MET A 70 5.47 -9.68 -1.56
C MET A 70 4.85 -10.09 -0.22
N VAL A 71 3.71 -10.78 -0.26
CA VAL A 71 3.07 -11.31 0.95
C VAL A 71 2.93 -12.81 0.81
N GLU A 72 3.48 -13.53 1.77
CA GLU A 72 3.42 -14.98 1.85
C GLU A 72 2.61 -15.41 3.07
N TYR A 73 1.70 -16.37 2.87
CA TYR A 73 0.88 -16.92 3.92
C TYR A 73 1.29 -18.36 4.21
N GLU A 74 1.66 -18.63 5.45
CA GLU A 74 1.99 -19.96 5.92
C GLU A 74 0.86 -20.52 6.78
N ARG A 75 0.26 -21.61 6.31
CA ARG A 75 -0.89 -22.23 6.94
C ARG A 75 -0.53 -22.82 8.32
N PRO A 76 -1.43 -22.74 9.31
CA PRO A 76 -1.18 -23.24 10.66
C PRO A 76 -0.81 -24.73 10.70
N GLU A 77 -1.40 -25.56 9.83
CA GLU A 77 -1.09 -26.98 9.73
C GLU A 77 0.36 -27.22 9.27
N GLN A 78 0.82 -26.45 8.29
CA GLN A 78 2.17 -26.52 7.77
C GLN A 78 3.18 -26.06 8.82
N VAL A 79 2.90 -24.94 9.50
CA VAL A 79 3.73 -24.45 10.62
C VAL A 79 3.88 -25.52 11.70
N ARG A 80 2.78 -26.17 12.10
CA ARG A 80 2.79 -27.22 13.13
C ARG A 80 3.61 -28.43 12.69
N LYS A 81 3.47 -28.84 11.44
CA LYS A 81 4.24 -29.95 10.87
C LYS A 81 5.74 -29.62 10.84
N ASN A 82 6.09 -28.42 10.37
CA ASN A 82 7.47 -27.94 10.29
C ASN A 82 8.10 -27.83 11.70
N LEU A 83 7.38 -27.26 12.66
CA LEU A 83 7.83 -27.13 14.04
C LEU A 83 8.05 -28.50 14.69
N ARG A 84 7.10 -29.43 14.52
CA ARG A 84 7.25 -30.79 15.04
C ARG A 84 8.50 -31.46 14.46
N LEU A 85 8.67 -31.41 13.13
CA LEU A 85 9.83 -32.01 12.46
C LEU A 85 11.16 -31.38 12.91
N ALA A 86 11.20 -30.06 13.10
CA ALA A 86 12.39 -29.36 13.59
C ALA A 86 12.75 -29.77 15.03
N MET A 87 11.75 -29.94 15.89
CA MET A 87 11.97 -30.37 17.28
C MET A 87 12.34 -31.85 17.40
N GLU A 88 11.73 -32.71 16.58
CA GLU A 88 12.11 -34.12 16.47
C GLU A 88 13.57 -34.24 15.98
N ALA A 89 13.98 -33.44 15.01
CA ALA A 89 15.37 -33.36 14.56
C ALA A 89 16.34 -32.83 15.65
N ALA A 90 15.83 -32.01 16.57
CA ALA A 90 16.58 -31.52 17.73
C ALA A 90 16.56 -32.49 18.93
N TYR A 91 15.98 -33.69 18.78
CA TYR A 91 15.82 -34.69 19.84
C TYR A 91 15.02 -34.20 21.06
N ALA A 92 14.06 -33.29 20.86
CA ALA A 92 13.15 -32.85 21.91
C ALA A 92 12.21 -33.96 22.37
N THR A 93 11.74 -33.88 23.61
CA THR A 93 10.76 -34.84 24.18
C THR A 93 9.35 -34.59 23.64
N GLU A 94 8.47 -35.61 23.67
CA GLU A 94 7.09 -35.47 23.20
C GLU A 94 6.28 -34.44 24.02
N GLU A 95 6.65 -34.20 25.29
CA GLU A 95 6.05 -33.17 26.13
C GLU A 95 6.43 -31.76 25.65
N GLU A 96 7.72 -31.52 25.37
CA GLU A 96 8.22 -30.25 24.84
C GLU A 96 7.64 -29.93 23.46
N ILE A 97 7.51 -30.95 22.60
CA ILE A 97 6.86 -30.84 21.29
C ILE A 97 5.42 -30.40 21.47
N ARG A 98 4.67 -31.04 22.38
CA ARG A 98 3.26 -30.73 22.62
C ARG A 98 3.08 -29.30 23.13
N ASP A 99 3.92 -28.85 24.05
CA ASP A 99 3.84 -27.51 24.60
C ASP A 99 4.21 -26.45 23.56
N SER A 100 5.20 -26.70 22.72
CA SER A 100 5.56 -25.81 21.61
C SER A 100 4.45 -25.75 20.55
N LEU A 101 3.78 -26.87 20.25
CA LEU A 101 2.64 -26.88 19.31
C LEU A 101 1.41 -26.10 19.81
N ARG A 102 1.34 -25.76 21.10
CA ARG A 102 0.29 -24.90 21.68
C ARG A 102 0.55 -23.41 21.47
N THR A 103 1.81 -23.01 21.28
CA THR A 103 2.18 -21.60 21.02
C THR A 103 1.96 -21.19 19.57
N VAL A 104 1.77 -22.15 18.67
CA VAL A 104 1.54 -21.89 17.24
C VAL A 104 0.22 -21.12 17.02
N PRO A 105 0.24 -19.98 16.31
CA PRO A 105 -0.96 -19.21 16.00
C PRO A 105 -1.97 -20.02 15.18
N LYS A 106 -3.25 -19.94 15.55
CA LYS A 106 -4.32 -20.74 14.92
C LYS A 106 -4.58 -20.35 13.46
N GLY A 107 -4.33 -19.09 13.11
CA GLY A 107 -4.47 -18.57 11.75
C GLY A 107 -3.16 -18.57 10.97
N GLY A 108 -2.08 -19.16 11.48
CA GLY A 108 -0.78 -19.22 10.80
C GLY A 108 0.03 -17.93 10.88
N TYR A 109 0.95 -17.77 9.93
CA TYR A 109 1.84 -16.60 9.82
C TYR A 109 1.66 -15.90 8.48
N ILE A 110 1.79 -14.58 8.50
CA ILE A 110 1.86 -13.76 7.29
C ILE A 110 3.23 -13.07 7.26
N TYR A 111 3.95 -13.28 6.18
CA TYR A 111 5.27 -12.70 5.94
C TYR A 111 5.15 -11.58 4.93
N PHE A 112 5.47 -10.37 5.36
CA PHE A 112 5.71 -9.25 4.46
C PHE A 112 7.17 -9.29 4.04
N GLN A 113 7.41 -9.46 2.74
CA GLN A 113 8.71 -9.71 2.16
C GLN A 113 9.06 -8.68 1.10
N VAL A 114 10.35 -8.44 0.94
CA VAL A 114 10.88 -7.56 -0.09
C VAL A 114 12.19 -8.12 -0.62
N LYS A 115 12.54 -7.83 -1.88
CA LYS A 115 13.90 -8.11 -2.36
C LYS A 115 14.91 -7.32 -1.54
N THR A 116 15.94 -7.96 -1.02
CA THR A 116 16.95 -7.32 -0.16
C THR A 116 17.63 -6.14 -0.86
N SER A 117 17.75 -6.18 -2.20
CA SER A 117 18.30 -5.08 -3.01
C SER A 117 17.48 -3.79 -2.96
N GLN A 118 16.21 -3.85 -2.57
CA GLN A 118 15.35 -2.67 -2.42
C GLN A 118 15.56 -1.96 -1.08
N ILE A 119 16.23 -2.58 -0.10
CA ILE A 119 16.54 -1.96 1.19
C ILE A 119 17.81 -1.12 1.02
N LYS A 120 17.63 0.20 0.90
CA LYS A 120 18.73 1.14 0.69
C LYS A 120 19.32 1.58 2.03
N LYS A 121 20.57 1.18 2.30
CA LYS A 121 21.33 1.64 3.47
C LYS A 121 21.48 3.17 3.41
N GLY A 122 20.88 3.88 4.36
CA GLY A 122 20.91 5.35 4.45
C GLY A 122 19.62 6.06 4.03
N MET A 123 18.63 5.36 3.48
CA MET A 123 17.30 5.91 3.19
C MET A 123 16.22 5.02 3.81
N PRO A 124 16.07 5.04 5.16
CA PRO A 124 15.09 4.22 5.84
C PRO A 124 13.68 4.66 5.48
N ARG A 125 12.84 3.70 5.07
CA ARG A 125 11.41 3.94 4.80
C ARG A 125 10.60 3.45 5.98
N LYS A 126 9.73 4.33 6.49
CA LYS A 126 8.75 3.99 7.53
C LYS A 126 7.48 3.49 6.86
N LEU A 127 7.08 2.28 7.19
CA LEU A 127 5.98 1.57 6.55
C LEU A 127 4.99 1.10 7.60
N THR A 128 3.71 1.35 7.35
CA THR A 128 2.60 0.86 8.19
C THR A 128 1.96 -0.32 7.51
N TYR A 129 2.00 -1.46 8.19
CA TYR A 129 1.42 -2.73 7.74
C TYR A 129 0.11 -2.95 8.46
N SER A 130 -0.96 -3.18 7.70
CA SER A 130 -2.30 -3.45 8.21
C SER A 130 -2.85 -4.72 7.58
N LEU A 131 -3.56 -5.53 8.35
CA LEU A 131 -4.24 -6.74 7.87
C LEU A 131 -5.73 -6.64 8.16
N TYR A 132 -6.55 -7.11 7.21
CA TYR A 132 -8.00 -7.15 7.32
C TYR A 132 -8.53 -8.53 6.95
N ASP A 133 -9.50 -9.04 7.73
CA ASP A 133 -10.14 -10.36 7.51
C ASP A 133 -11.50 -10.26 6.78
N GLY A 134 -11.67 -9.23 5.95
CA GLY A 134 -12.95 -8.87 5.33
C GLY A 134 -13.80 -7.91 6.17
N SER A 135 -13.37 -7.58 7.39
CA SER A 135 -13.94 -6.50 8.19
C SER A 135 -13.33 -5.13 7.84
N LYS A 136 -14.07 -4.03 8.08
CA LYS A 136 -13.57 -2.65 7.87
C LYS A 136 -12.48 -2.24 8.87
N LYS A 137 -12.31 -2.98 9.97
CA LYS A 137 -11.32 -2.71 11.01
C LYS A 137 -10.13 -3.64 10.80
N PRO A 138 -8.89 -3.13 10.90
CA PRO A 138 -7.73 -3.98 10.78
C PRO A 138 -7.66 -4.93 11.99
N ILE A 139 -7.37 -6.20 11.73
CA ILE A 139 -7.08 -7.21 12.76
C ILE A 139 -5.66 -7.03 13.34
N PHE A 140 -4.80 -6.35 12.59
CA PHE A 140 -3.43 -6.07 12.98
C PHE A 140 -2.97 -4.77 12.31
N THR A 141 -2.23 -3.96 13.05
CA THR A 141 -1.56 -2.76 12.52
C THR A 141 -0.23 -2.59 13.23
N LYS A 142 0.86 -2.48 12.47
CA LYS A 142 2.18 -2.19 13.02
C LYS A 142 2.94 -1.31 12.05
N THR A 143 3.68 -0.35 12.58
CA THR A 143 4.59 0.49 11.81
C THR A 143 6.02 0.07 12.12
N ALA A 144 6.81 -0.17 11.08
CA ALA A 144 8.22 -0.57 11.20
C ALA A 144 9.05 0.10 10.09
N TYR A 145 10.36 0.19 10.30
CA TYR A 145 11.29 0.64 9.28
C TYR A 145 11.77 -0.53 8.42
N ASP A 146 12.00 -0.31 7.13
CA ASP A 146 12.57 -1.35 6.25
C ASP A 146 14.00 -1.75 6.65
N THR A 147 14.71 -0.92 7.40
CA THR A 147 16.02 -1.24 8.00
C THR A 147 15.95 -2.26 9.13
N GLU A 148 14.76 -2.52 9.70
CA GLU A 148 14.54 -3.56 10.72
C GLU A 148 14.28 -4.93 10.10
N ALA A 149 14.32 -5.04 8.78
CA ALA A 149 14.06 -6.29 8.08
C ALA A 149 15.10 -7.37 8.42
N VAL A 150 14.62 -8.58 8.62
CA VAL A 150 15.45 -9.76 8.90
C VAL A 150 15.62 -10.56 7.61
N PRO A 151 16.78 -11.20 7.35
CA PRO A 151 16.91 -12.11 6.21
C PRO A 151 15.81 -13.19 6.21
N SER A 152 15.22 -13.46 5.05
CA SER A 152 14.32 -14.60 4.85
C SER A 152 15.14 -15.87 4.57
N GLU A 153 14.49 -17.04 4.65
CA GLU A 153 15.06 -18.31 4.20
C GLU A 153 15.35 -18.31 2.69
N GLN A 154 14.59 -17.51 1.92
CA GLN A 154 14.81 -17.33 0.50
C GLN A 154 16.00 -16.39 0.22
N ARG A 155 16.95 -16.86 -0.60
CA ARG A 155 18.14 -16.08 -0.97
C ARG A 155 17.76 -14.79 -1.69
N GLY A 156 18.20 -13.65 -1.14
CA GLY A 156 17.97 -12.32 -1.73
C GLY A 156 16.61 -11.71 -1.39
N VAL A 157 15.88 -12.32 -0.45
CA VAL A 157 14.62 -11.81 0.10
C VAL A 157 14.81 -11.51 1.59
N SER A 158 14.23 -10.41 2.04
CA SER A 158 14.20 -10.00 3.45
C SER A 158 12.76 -9.92 3.94
N ASN A 159 12.53 -10.44 5.14
CA ASN A 159 11.28 -10.32 5.87
C ASN A 159 11.22 -8.93 6.51
N LEU A 160 10.36 -8.06 5.97
CA LEU A 160 10.05 -6.75 6.54
C LEU A 160 9.28 -6.89 7.86
N LEU A 161 8.32 -7.81 7.88
CA LEU A 161 7.51 -8.08 9.06
C LEU A 161 6.94 -9.49 9.02
N VAL A 162 6.95 -10.16 10.16
CA VAL A 162 6.25 -11.44 10.36
C VAL A 162 5.10 -11.20 11.32
N VAL A 163 3.88 -11.57 10.91
CA VAL A 163 2.68 -11.35 11.69
C VAL A 163 2.04 -12.69 12.08
N PRO A 164 1.98 -13.01 13.39
CA PRO A 164 1.20 -14.14 13.88
C PRO A 164 -0.29 -13.82 13.82
N VAL A 165 -1.08 -14.69 13.18
CA VAL A 165 -2.53 -14.56 13.12
C VAL A 165 -3.14 -15.49 14.17
N TYR A 166 -3.59 -14.93 15.29
CA TYR A 166 -4.10 -15.74 16.42
C TYR A 166 -5.52 -16.27 16.24
N GLY A 167 -6.33 -15.60 15.41
CA GLY A 167 -7.70 -16.03 15.08
C GLY A 167 -7.75 -16.81 13.77
N HIS A 168 -8.80 -17.62 13.56
CA HIS A 168 -9.06 -18.17 12.22
C HIS A 168 -9.61 -17.04 11.33
N PRO A 169 -9.00 -16.79 10.16
CA PRO A 169 -9.51 -15.79 9.22
C PRO A 169 -10.95 -16.11 8.82
N LYS A 170 -11.84 -15.12 8.89
CA LYS A 170 -13.27 -15.30 8.59
C LYS A 170 -13.55 -15.39 7.09
N SER A 171 -12.67 -14.80 6.28
CA SER A 171 -12.77 -14.74 4.84
C SER A 171 -11.79 -15.71 4.18
N ASN A 172 -12.11 -16.13 2.96
CA ASN A 172 -11.20 -16.91 2.11
C ASN A 172 -10.00 -16.07 1.61
N VAL A 173 -10.09 -14.75 1.72
CA VAL A 173 -9.08 -13.78 1.25
C VAL A 173 -8.90 -12.72 2.33
N MET A 174 -7.68 -12.56 2.83
CA MET A 174 -7.30 -11.44 3.70
C MET A 174 -6.73 -10.30 2.86
N LEU A 175 -6.94 -9.06 3.28
CA LEU A 175 -6.32 -7.90 2.65
C LEU A 175 -5.12 -7.47 3.47
N ALA A 176 -3.93 -7.50 2.87
CA ALA A 176 -2.75 -6.82 3.37
C ALA A 176 -2.67 -5.43 2.77
N ARG A 177 -2.59 -4.41 3.62
CA ARG A 177 -2.35 -3.03 3.21
C ARG A 177 -1.02 -2.58 3.75
N VAL A 178 -0.17 -2.07 2.87
CA VAL A 178 1.09 -1.45 3.24
C VAL A 178 1.05 0.02 2.85
N GLN A 179 1.32 0.91 3.80
CA GLN A 179 1.23 2.35 3.59
C GLN A 179 2.58 3.00 3.86
N THR A 180 2.98 3.93 3.01
CA THR A 180 4.14 4.79 3.24
C THR A 180 3.79 5.93 4.19
N ARG A 181 4.81 6.66 4.64
CA ARG A 181 4.66 7.80 5.55
C ARG A 181 3.62 8.78 4.98
N ASP A 182 2.71 9.21 5.85
CA ASP A 182 1.62 10.17 5.57
C ASP A 182 0.54 9.68 4.57
N GLY A 183 0.50 8.38 4.27
CA GLY A 183 -0.57 7.77 3.46
C GLY A 183 -0.52 8.13 1.98
N MET A 184 0.61 8.65 1.50
CA MET A 184 0.79 9.07 0.10
C MET A 184 0.75 7.88 -0.87
N GLU A 185 1.24 6.72 -0.45
CA GLU A 185 1.19 5.49 -1.25
C GLU A 185 0.59 4.36 -0.40
N THR A 186 -0.35 3.65 -1.01
CA THR A 186 -0.98 2.48 -0.42
C THR A 186 -0.87 1.31 -1.39
N LEU A 187 -0.34 0.20 -0.91
CA LEU A 187 -0.28 -1.05 -1.63
C LEU A 187 -1.23 -2.03 -0.96
N ASP A 188 -2.27 -2.42 -1.69
CA ASP A 188 -3.28 -3.38 -1.25
C ASP A 188 -3.02 -4.71 -1.96
N ILE A 189 -2.88 -5.78 -1.18
CA ILE A 189 -2.50 -7.13 -1.64
C ILE A 189 -3.51 -8.11 -1.07
N ASP A 190 -4.15 -8.87 -1.97
CA ASP A 190 -5.05 -9.95 -1.60
C ASP A 190 -4.25 -11.22 -1.26
N ILE A 191 -4.46 -11.74 -0.05
CA ILE A 191 -3.82 -12.94 0.47
C ILE A 191 -4.84 -14.08 0.44
N PRO A 192 -4.67 -15.09 -0.43
CA PRO A 192 -5.53 -16.27 -0.40
C PRO A 192 -5.23 -17.12 0.84
N VAL A 193 -6.27 -17.41 1.63
CA VAL A 193 -6.16 -18.12 2.93
C VAL A 193 -6.73 -19.54 2.90
N ARG A 194 -7.23 -19.97 1.73
CA ARG A 194 -7.67 -21.35 1.49
C ARG A 194 -6.52 -22.33 1.63
#